data_AF-A0A2E6LUQ7-F1
#
_entry.id   AF-A0A2E6LUQ7-F1
#
_cell.length_a   1.000
_cell.length_b   1.000
_cell.length_c   1.000
_cell.angle_alpha   90.00
_cell.angle_beta   90.00
_cell.angle_gamma   90.00
#
_symmetry.space_group_name_H-M   'P 1'
#
loop_
_entity.id
_entity.type
_entity.pdbx_description
1 polymer ?
#
loop_
_entity_poly.entity_id
_entity_poly.type
_entity_poly.pdbx_seq_one_letter_code
_entity_poly.pdbx_strand_id
1 'polypeptide(L)'
;MKHEFWNIPNSVTIARLALLPLVVLCHFWEYTWGGLISAIIFGIAASTDWVDGYLARKLNLTTPFGAFLDPVADKLMVVTALVLQVEFMDTWWFTLIAVVIICREVTISALREWMAEIGSRRKVAVQMLGKIKTVFQMVAISLLFLYQSWEYQPLFYLIILLFLVAVVFTLWSMFIYLVSAWRAMNEDDDEMLG
;
A
#
# COMPACT_ATOMS: atom_id res chain seq x y z
N MET A 1 11.18 14.04 28.88
CA MET A 1 11.74 13.16 27.82
C MET A 1 11.68 13.91 26.52
N LYS A 2 12.81 14.15 25.85
CA LYS A 2 12.82 14.87 24.56
C LYS A 2 12.12 13.99 23.53
N HIS A 3 10.97 14.45 23.02
CA HIS A 3 10.37 13.91 21.81
C HIS A 3 11.28 14.29 20.64
N GLU A 4 12.36 13.54 20.42
CA GLU A 4 13.18 13.74 19.23
C GLU A 4 12.39 13.23 18.03
N PHE A 5 11.84 14.19 17.29
CA PHE A 5 11.20 14.00 15.99
C PHE A 5 12.10 13.24 15.01
N TRP A 6 13.41 13.44 15.14
CA TRP A 6 14.42 12.86 14.29
C TRP A 6 14.92 11.54 14.87
N ASN A 7 14.57 10.43 14.23
CA ASN A 7 15.12 9.12 14.53
C ASN A 7 15.30 8.34 13.21
N ILE A 8 16.09 7.27 13.26
CA ILE A 8 16.43 6.50 12.05
C ILE A 8 15.16 6.00 11.31
N PRO A 9 14.14 5.42 11.99
CA PRO A 9 12.91 5.02 11.32
C PRO A 9 12.19 6.15 10.58
N ASN A 10 11.97 7.30 11.22
CA ASN A 10 11.27 8.43 10.61
C ASN A 10 12.04 8.99 9.41
N SER A 11 13.37 9.04 9.48
CA SER A 11 14.19 9.47 8.35
C SER A 11 14.05 8.54 7.15
N VAL A 12 13.88 7.24 7.37
CA VAL A 12 13.63 6.25 6.30
C VAL A 12 12.24 6.47 5.68
N THR A 13 11.19 6.69 6.48
CA THR A 13 9.84 6.99 5.97
C THR A 13 9.83 8.28 5.14
N ILE A 14 10.51 9.34 5.62
CA ILE A 14 10.64 10.61 4.89
C ILE A 14 11.43 10.42 3.59
N ALA A 15 12.52 9.66 3.64
CA ALA A 15 13.31 9.34 2.43
C ALA A 15 12.45 8.60 1.40
N ARG A 16 11.62 7.65 1.82
CA ARG A 16 10.66 6.95 0.94
C ARG A 16 9.71 7.94 0.24
N LEU A 17 9.13 8.87 0.99
CA LEU A 17 8.26 9.90 0.42
C LEU A 17 9.01 10.81 -0.57
N ALA A 18 10.27 11.14 -0.29
CA ALA A 18 11.12 11.93 -1.17
C ALA A 18 11.52 11.17 -2.46
N LEU A 19 11.50 9.83 -2.46
CA LEU A 19 11.72 9.03 -3.66
C LEU A 19 10.50 9.03 -4.59
N LEU A 20 9.28 9.28 -4.11
CA LEU A 20 8.08 9.25 -4.97
C LEU A 20 8.11 10.30 -6.09
N PRO A 21 8.44 11.59 -5.84
CA PRO A 21 8.65 12.56 -6.91
C PRO A 21 9.73 12.13 -7.90
N LEU A 22 10.78 11.45 -7.44
CA LEU A 22 11.83 10.95 -8.31
C LEU A 22 11.32 9.85 -9.25
N VAL A 23 10.49 8.93 -8.73
CA VAL A 23 9.79 7.92 -9.57
C VAL A 23 8.93 8.60 -10.63
N VAL A 24 8.19 9.65 -10.27
CA VAL A 24 7.36 10.42 -11.22
C VAL A 24 8.23 11.01 -12.33
N LEU A 25 9.33 11.68 -11.98
CA LEU A 25 10.23 12.29 -12.97
C LEU A 25 10.87 11.24 -13.90
N CYS A 26 11.30 10.11 -13.35
CA CYS A 26 11.90 9.03 -14.14
C CYS A 26 10.87 8.32 -15.02
N HIS A 27 9.61 8.22 -14.60
CA HIS A 27 8.55 7.56 -15.36
C HIS A 27 8.20 8.32 -16.64
N PHE A 28 8.15 9.65 -16.57
CA PHE A 28 7.93 10.52 -17.74
C PHE A 28 9.21 10.77 -18.55
N TRP A 29 10.33 10.16 -18.17
CA TRP A 29 11.56 10.34 -18.91
C TRP A 29 11.51 9.54 -20.22
N GLU A 30 11.49 10.24 -21.36
CA GLU A 30 11.39 9.69 -22.72
C GLU A 30 12.53 8.71 -23.13
N TYR A 31 13.57 8.53 -22.32
CA TYR A 31 14.60 7.53 -22.61
C TYR A 31 14.10 6.11 -22.33
N THR A 32 14.61 5.14 -23.11
CA THR A 32 14.31 3.71 -22.98
C THR A 32 14.52 3.14 -21.56
N TRP A 33 15.38 3.78 -20.76
CA TRP A 33 15.69 3.36 -19.39
C TRP A 33 14.80 3.99 -18.31
N GLY A 34 13.89 4.91 -18.65
CA GLY A 34 13.02 5.60 -17.69
C GLY A 34 12.20 4.63 -16.84
N GLY A 35 11.55 3.66 -17.49
CA GLY A 35 10.82 2.58 -16.82
C GLY A 35 11.69 1.73 -15.89
N LEU A 36 12.87 1.29 -16.34
CA LEU A 36 13.82 0.54 -15.52
C LEU A 36 14.27 1.32 -14.28
N ILE A 37 14.63 2.59 -14.45
CA ILE A 37 15.07 3.45 -13.34
C ILE A 37 13.92 3.65 -12.35
N SER A 38 12.70 3.92 -12.84
CA SER A 38 11.49 4.00 -12.01
C SER A 38 11.23 2.71 -11.24
N ALA A 39 11.38 1.55 -11.88
CA ALA A 39 11.22 0.24 -11.23
C ALA A 39 12.24 0.04 -10.11
N ILE A 40 13.50 0.43 -10.33
CA ILE A 40 14.56 0.34 -9.31
C ILE A 40 14.27 1.27 -8.13
N ILE A 41 13.95 2.54 -8.39
CA ILE A 41 13.67 3.52 -7.34
C ILE A 41 12.42 3.12 -6.55
N PHE A 42 11.36 2.71 -7.24
CA PHE A 42 10.14 2.22 -6.61
C PHE A 42 10.40 0.96 -5.79
N GLY A 43 11.19 0.00 -6.31
CA GLY A 43 11.58 -1.20 -5.58
C GLY A 43 12.39 -0.89 -4.31
N ILE A 44 13.32 0.08 -4.38
CA ILE A 44 14.04 0.58 -3.21
C ILE A 44 13.05 1.18 -2.21
N ALA A 45 12.19 2.11 -2.65
CA ALA A 45 11.18 2.74 -1.80
C ALA A 45 10.27 1.71 -1.12
N ALA A 46 9.74 0.73 -1.87
CA ALA A 46 8.91 -0.35 -1.34
C ALA A 46 9.66 -1.24 -0.35
N SER A 47 10.95 -1.50 -0.56
CA SER A 47 11.75 -2.30 0.38
C SER A 47 12.07 -1.56 1.67
N THR A 48 12.23 -0.22 1.63
CA THR A 48 12.39 0.58 2.85
C THR A 48 11.20 0.45 3.79
N ASP A 49 10.01 0.19 3.22
CA ASP A 49 8.89 -0.61 3.77
C ASP A 49 9.11 -1.35 5.10
N TRP A 50 9.97 -2.34 4.97
CA TRP A 50 10.18 -3.34 5.98
C TRP A 50 11.35 -3.01 6.88
N VAL A 51 12.27 -2.18 6.36
CA VAL A 51 13.49 -1.78 7.04
C VAL A 51 13.16 -0.86 8.21
N ASP A 52 12.35 0.18 8.00
CA ASP A 52 11.97 1.09 9.08
C ASP A 52 11.14 0.39 10.17
N GLY A 53 10.17 -0.45 9.80
CA GLY A 53 9.36 -1.23 10.73
C GLY A 53 10.16 -2.30 11.47
N TYR A 54 11.24 -2.82 10.88
CA TYR A 54 12.20 -3.68 11.56
C TYR A 54 13.07 -2.89 12.54
N LEU A 55 13.63 -1.75 12.09
CA LEU A 55 14.48 -0.89 12.93
C LEU A 55 13.71 -0.30 14.12
N ALA A 56 12.48 0.17 13.91
CA ALA A 56 11.63 0.71 14.98
C ALA A 56 11.38 -0.32 16.08
N ARG A 57 11.08 -1.58 15.70
CA ARG A 57 10.87 -2.69 16.65
C ARG A 57 12.15 -3.13 17.34
N LYS A 58 13.27 -3.18 16.62
CA LYS A 58 14.56 -3.62 17.18
C LYS A 58 15.17 -2.59 18.13
N LEU A 59 15.02 -1.30 17.81
CA LEU A 59 15.62 -0.20 18.55
C LEU A 59 14.67 0.38 19.61
N ASN A 60 13.41 -0.06 19.67
CA ASN A 60 12.34 0.53 20.50
C ASN A 60 12.19 2.05 20.28
N LEU A 61 12.39 2.50 19.03
CA LEU A 61 12.32 3.90 18.63
C LEU A 61 11.02 4.17 17.87
N THR A 62 9.88 4.09 18.57
CA THR A 62 8.58 4.47 18.00
C THR A 62 8.22 5.90 18.42
N THR A 63 7.81 6.73 17.46
CA THR A 63 7.33 8.10 17.74
C THR A 63 5.91 8.30 17.25
N PRO A 64 5.12 9.21 17.87
CA PRO A 64 3.77 9.52 17.39
C PRO A 64 3.76 10.02 15.94
N PHE A 65 4.77 10.81 15.56
CA PHE A 65 4.91 11.33 14.20
C PHE A 65 5.19 10.22 13.18
N GLY A 66 6.12 9.31 13.47
CA GLY A 66 6.38 8.15 12.60
C GLY A 66 5.14 7.27 12.44
N ALA A 67 4.45 6.97 13.54
CA ALA A 67 3.21 6.18 13.51
C ALA A 67 2.09 6.83 12.67
N PHE A 68 2.05 8.15 12.57
CA PHE A 68 1.16 8.88 11.67
C PHE A 68 1.66 8.87 10.22
N LEU A 69 2.97 8.98 9.99
CA LEU A 69 3.55 9.08 8.65
C LEU A 69 3.53 7.74 7.91
N ASP A 70 3.72 6.61 8.59
CA ASP A 70 3.81 5.29 7.94
C ASP A 70 2.53 4.95 7.14
N PRO A 71 1.29 5.08 7.69
CA PRO A 71 0.06 4.82 6.94
C PRO A 71 -0.20 5.83 5.81
N VAL A 72 0.38 7.03 5.87
CA VAL A 72 0.28 8.03 4.80
C VAL A 72 1.24 7.67 3.66
N ALA A 73 2.48 7.32 4.00
CA ALA A 73 3.50 6.93 3.02
C ALA A 73 3.12 5.68 2.24
N ASP A 74 2.57 4.66 2.91
CA ASP A 74 2.08 3.43 2.26
C ASP A 74 1.02 3.73 1.17
N LYS A 75 0.01 4.56 1.51
CA LYS A 75 -1.04 4.94 0.56
C LYS A 75 -0.51 5.78 -0.59
N LEU A 76 0.30 6.80 -0.29
CA LEU A 76 0.85 7.67 -1.32
C LEU A 76 1.71 6.89 -2.31
N MET A 77 2.48 5.91 -1.84
CA MET A 77 3.31 5.07 -2.70
C MET A 77 2.46 4.25 -3.69
N VAL A 78 1.42 3.56 -3.21
CA VAL A 78 0.50 2.80 -4.06
C VAL A 78 -0.25 3.70 -5.04
N VAL A 79 -0.86 4.79 -4.53
CA VAL A 79 -1.70 5.69 -5.33
C VAL A 79 -0.87 6.35 -6.42
N THR A 80 0.32 6.88 -6.09
CA THR A 80 1.21 7.51 -7.06
C THR A 80 1.57 6.53 -8.16
N ALA A 81 1.99 5.32 -7.81
CA ALA A 81 2.38 4.34 -8.80
C ALA A 81 1.20 3.90 -9.69
N LEU A 82 0.01 3.65 -9.12
CA LEU A 82 -1.16 3.30 -9.92
C LEU A 82 -1.59 4.43 -10.86
N VAL A 83 -1.54 5.68 -10.41
CA VAL A 83 -1.88 6.84 -11.26
C VAL A 83 -0.93 6.97 -12.44
N LEU A 84 0.38 6.82 -12.22
CA LEU A 84 1.37 6.82 -13.31
C LEU A 84 1.07 5.69 -14.30
N GLN A 85 0.78 4.49 -13.79
CA GLN A 85 0.52 3.33 -14.63
C GLN A 85 -0.82 3.40 -15.37
N VAL A 86 -1.81 4.14 -14.85
CA VAL A 86 -3.06 4.41 -15.57
C VAL A 86 -2.80 5.26 -16.81
N GLU A 87 -1.92 6.26 -16.71
CA GLU A 87 -1.51 7.07 -17.86
C GLU A 87 -0.73 6.22 -18.87
N PHE A 88 0.26 5.46 -18.42
CA PHE A 88 1.08 4.64 -19.30
C PHE A 88 0.30 3.52 -20.02
N MET A 89 -0.64 2.86 -19.33
CA MET A 89 -1.42 1.77 -19.90
C MET A 89 -2.55 2.25 -20.83
N ASP A 90 -3.01 3.49 -20.69
CA ASP A 90 -4.07 4.14 -21.48
C ASP A 90 -5.25 3.22 -21.85
N THR A 91 -5.71 2.41 -20.89
CA THR A 91 -6.77 1.42 -21.12
C THR A 91 -7.81 1.45 -20.00
N TRP A 92 -9.08 1.50 -20.42
CA TRP A 92 -10.23 1.64 -19.51
C TRP A 92 -10.29 0.54 -18.43
N TRP A 93 -9.92 -0.69 -18.76
CA TRP A 93 -9.98 -1.82 -17.83
C TRP A 93 -8.91 -1.71 -16.75
N PHE A 94 -7.72 -1.22 -17.09
CA PHE A 94 -6.66 -1.00 -16.11
C PHE A 94 -7.01 0.17 -15.19
N THR A 95 -7.57 1.26 -15.75
CA THR A 95 -8.13 2.37 -14.96
C THR A 95 -9.15 1.88 -13.93
N LEU A 96 -10.05 0.97 -14.32
CA LEU A 96 -11.03 0.40 -13.41
C LEU A 96 -10.37 -0.40 -12.27
N ILE A 97 -9.37 -1.22 -12.57
CA ILE A 97 -8.60 -1.97 -11.55
C ILE A 97 -7.92 -1.00 -10.58
N ALA A 98 -7.25 0.03 -11.09
CA ALA A 98 -6.55 1.02 -10.28
C ALA A 98 -7.51 1.76 -9.34
N VAL A 99 -8.66 2.21 -9.84
CA VAL A 99 -9.69 2.87 -9.03
C VAL A 99 -10.20 1.96 -7.93
N VAL A 100 -10.52 0.69 -8.24
CA VAL A 100 -10.98 -0.29 -7.24
C VAL A 100 -9.94 -0.49 -6.14
N ILE A 101 -8.67 -0.63 -6.50
CA ILE A 101 -7.58 -0.79 -5.53
C ILE A 101 -7.49 0.45 -4.64
N ILE A 102 -7.44 1.66 -5.22
CA ILE A 102 -7.32 2.93 -4.48
C ILE A 102 -8.50 3.11 -3.51
N CYS A 103 -9.73 2.98 -4.00
CA CYS A 103 -10.93 3.11 -3.17
C CYS A 103 -10.88 2.13 -1.99
N ARG A 104 -10.51 0.87 -2.25
CA ARG A 104 -10.40 -0.12 -1.19
C ARG A 104 -9.32 0.24 -0.17
N GLU A 105 -8.14 0.69 -0.58
CA GLU A 105 -7.08 1.08 0.36
C GLU A 105 -7.55 2.15 1.33
N VAL A 106 -8.31 3.13 0.85
CA VAL A 106 -8.93 4.16 1.69
C VAL A 106 -9.99 3.55 2.61
N THR A 107 -10.96 2.81 2.08
CA THR A 107 -12.06 2.22 2.87
C THR A 107 -11.56 1.30 3.97
N ILE A 108 -10.64 0.39 3.67
CA ILE A 108 -10.13 -0.57 4.66
C ILE A 108 -9.23 0.09 5.70
N SER A 109 -8.56 1.20 5.34
CA SER A 109 -7.80 1.96 6.33
C SER A 109 -8.72 2.63 7.34
N ALA A 110 -9.74 3.35 6.87
CA ALA A 110 -10.73 4.00 7.73
C ALA A 110 -11.48 2.99 8.61
N LEU A 111 -11.91 1.87 8.02
CA LEU A 111 -12.61 0.83 8.76
C LEU A 111 -11.74 0.23 9.86
N ARG A 112 -10.45 -0.02 9.57
CA ARG A 112 -9.50 -0.57 10.54
C ARG A 112 -9.22 0.39 11.70
N GLU A 113 -9.15 1.68 11.41
CA GLU A 113 -9.00 2.73 12.40
C GLU A 113 -10.21 2.75 13.35
N TRP A 114 -11.43 2.85 12.80
CA TRP A 114 -12.67 2.78 13.58
C TRP A 114 -12.78 1.49 14.42
N MET A 115 -12.50 0.32 13.83
CA MET A 115 -12.49 -0.95 14.57
C MET A 115 -11.43 -1.03 15.67
N ALA A 116 -10.34 -0.27 15.56
CA ALA A 116 -9.34 -0.18 16.61
C ALA A 116 -9.83 0.63 17.82
N GLU A 117 -10.67 1.63 17.58
CA GLU A 117 -11.30 2.46 18.62
C GLU A 117 -12.33 1.67 19.42
N ILE A 118 -13.20 0.89 18.75
CA ILE A 118 -14.24 0.07 19.41
C ILE A 118 -13.73 -1.27 20.00
N GLY A 119 -12.41 -1.46 20.11
CA GLY A 119 -11.82 -2.62 20.81
C GLY A 119 -11.95 -3.99 20.13
N SER A 120 -12.56 -4.08 18.93
CA SER A 120 -12.78 -5.36 18.24
C SER A 120 -11.46 -6.02 17.82
N ARG A 121 -11.05 -7.07 18.56
CA ARG A 121 -9.75 -7.77 18.45
C ARG A 121 -9.71 -8.92 17.45
N ARG A 122 -10.63 -9.00 16.47
CA ARG A 122 -10.59 -10.02 15.40
C ARG A 122 -9.51 -9.70 14.35
N LYS A 123 -8.24 -9.59 14.79
CA LYS A 123 -7.17 -8.89 14.05
C LYS A 123 -6.21 -9.82 13.29
N VAL A 124 -5.94 -11.03 13.77
CA VAL A 124 -4.76 -11.80 13.29
C VAL A 124 -4.92 -12.38 11.87
N ALA A 125 -6.02 -13.08 11.58
CA ALA A 125 -6.21 -13.72 10.26
C ALA A 125 -6.39 -12.68 9.13
N VAL A 126 -7.11 -11.58 9.42
CA VAL A 126 -7.36 -10.51 8.45
C VAL A 126 -6.09 -9.72 8.14
N GLN A 127 -5.21 -9.56 9.13
CA GLN A 127 -3.92 -8.89 8.96
C GLN A 127 -2.98 -9.67 8.02
N MET A 128 -3.03 -11.00 8.01
CA MET A 128 -2.18 -11.81 7.13
C MET A 128 -2.58 -11.66 5.66
N LEU A 129 -3.89 -11.70 5.37
CA LEU A 129 -4.42 -11.45 4.02
C LEU A 129 -4.03 -10.05 3.52
N GLY A 130 -4.10 -9.06 4.41
CA GLY A 130 -3.66 -7.69 4.15
C GLY A 130 -2.17 -7.56 3.80
N LYS A 131 -1.29 -8.41 4.36
CA LYS A 131 0.14 -8.41 4.02
C LYS A 131 0.42 -9.07 2.68
N ILE A 132 -0.21 -10.22 2.44
CA ILE A 132 -0.02 -11.00 1.21
C ILE A 132 -0.43 -10.16 0.00
N LYS A 133 -1.57 -9.48 0.06
CA LYS A 133 -2.02 -8.62 -1.04
C LYS A 133 -1.06 -7.47 -1.33
N THR A 134 -0.49 -6.84 -0.30
CA THR A 134 0.47 -5.75 -0.46
C THR A 134 1.74 -6.24 -1.12
N VAL A 135 2.26 -7.42 -0.75
CA VAL A 135 3.42 -8.02 -1.43
C VAL A 135 3.14 -8.21 -2.92
N PHE A 136 2.05 -8.88 -3.27
CA PHE A 136 1.70 -9.12 -4.67
C PHE A 136 1.50 -7.83 -5.46
N GLN A 137 0.84 -6.84 -4.86
CA GLN A 137 0.58 -5.54 -5.49
C GLN A 137 1.87 -4.74 -5.71
N MET A 138 2.76 -4.67 -4.73
CA MET A 138 4.04 -3.95 -4.87
C MET A 138 4.94 -4.62 -5.92
N VAL A 139 4.96 -5.95 -5.97
CA VAL A 139 5.68 -6.69 -7.02
C VAL A 139 5.06 -6.43 -8.39
N ALA A 140 3.73 -6.48 -8.51
CA ALA A 140 3.04 -6.21 -9.78
C ALA A 140 3.36 -4.81 -10.32
N ILE A 141 3.29 -3.79 -9.46
CA ILE A 141 3.61 -2.40 -9.81
C ILE A 141 5.08 -2.27 -10.22
N SER A 142 6.02 -2.88 -9.48
CA SER A 142 7.44 -2.83 -9.80
C SER A 142 7.74 -3.44 -11.18
N LEU A 143 7.11 -4.58 -11.48
CA LEU A 143 7.23 -5.24 -12.78
C LEU A 143 6.55 -4.43 -13.89
N LEU A 144 5.50 -3.66 -13.59
CA LEU A 144 4.83 -2.83 -14.58
C LEU A 144 5.69 -1.62 -14.99
N PHE A 145 6.42 -1.00 -14.06
CA PHE A 145 7.47 -0.02 -14.41
C PHE A 145 8.57 -0.65 -15.28
N LEU A 146 8.96 -1.91 -15.01
CA LEU A 146 9.94 -2.61 -15.84
C LEU A 146 9.41 -2.93 -17.23
N TYR A 147 8.13 -3.28 -17.33
CA TYR A 147 7.45 -3.55 -18.60
C TYR A 147 7.46 -2.34 -19.53
N GLN A 148 7.38 -1.11 -18.99
CA GLN A 148 7.52 0.13 -19.77
C GLN A 148 8.83 0.21 -20.57
N SER A 149 9.92 -0.38 -20.08
CA SER A 149 11.21 -0.37 -20.78
C SER A 149 11.40 -1.53 -21.77
N TRP A 150 10.77 -2.69 -21.52
CA TRP A 150 11.07 -3.93 -22.25
C TRP A 150 9.93 -4.43 -23.13
N GLU A 151 8.69 -4.03 -22.86
CA GLU A 151 7.47 -4.44 -23.58
C GLU A 151 7.33 -5.97 -23.77
N TYR A 152 7.96 -6.76 -22.89
CA TYR A 152 8.01 -8.21 -23.01
C TYR A 152 6.66 -8.85 -22.63
N GLN A 153 5.95 -9.40 -23.60
CA GLN A 153 4.57 -9.90 -23.43
C GLN A 153 4.37 -10.93 -22.30
N PRO A 154 5.26 -11.92 -22.09
CA PRO A 154 5.12 -12.83 -20.95
C PRO A 154 5.18 -12.14 -19.58
N LEU A 155 5.93 -11.04 -19.47
CA LEU A 155 5.95 -10.22 -18.26
C LEU A 155 4.58 -9.57 -18.00
N PHE A 156 3.91 -9.10 -19.06
CA PHE A 156 2.59 -8.50 -18.97
C PHE A 156 1.54 -9.47 -18.40
N TYR A 157 1.51 -10.72 -18.88
CA TYR A 157 0.59 -11.73 -18.34
C TYR A 157 0.86 -12.05 -16.87
N LEU A 158 2.13 -12.08 -16.46
CA LEU A 158 2.49 -12.23 -15.05
C LEU A 158 2.00 -11.04 -14.21
N ILE A 159 2.15 -9.81 -14.71
CA ILE A 159 1.67 -8.61 -14.02
C ILE A 159 0.16 -8.66 -13.82
N ILE A 160 -0.61 -8.99 -14.87
CA ILE A 160 -2.07 -9.14 -14.77
C ILE A 160 -2.44 -10.20 -13.73
N LEU A 161 -1.77 -11.36 -13.76
CA LEU A 161 -2.01 -12.43 -12.79
C LEU A 161 -1.77 -11.93 -11.35
N LEU A 162 -0.67 -11.21 -11.10
CA LEU A 162 -0.37 -10.67 -9.78
C LEU A 162 -1.40 -9.63 -9.32
N PHE A 163 -1.87 -8.75 -10.22
CA PHE A 163 -2.95 -7.81 -9.90
C PHE A 163 -4.26 -8.53 -9.61
N LEU A 164 -4.62 -9.56 -10.37
CA LEU A 164 -5.81 -10.37 -10.11
C LEU A 164 -5.75 -11.03 -8.73
N VAL A 165 -4.61 -11.64 -8.39
CA VAL A 165 -4.38 -12.21 -7.05
C VAL A 165 -4.52 -11.13 -5.97
N ALA A 166 -3.89 -9.97 -6.16
CA ALA A 166 -3.99 -8.86 -5.22
C ALA A 166 -5.44 -8.37 -5.04
N VAL A 167 -6.21 -8.24 -6.12
CA VAL A 167 -7.62 -7.85 -6.10
C VAL A 167 -8.48 -8.89 -5.36
N VAL A 168 -8.27 -10.18 -5.60
CA VAL A 168 -9.00 -11.25 -4.90
C VAL A 168 -8.76 -11.17 -3.39
N PHE A 169 -7.50 -11.09 -2.95
CA PHE A 169 -7.19 -10.94 -1.52
C PHE A 169 -7.73 -9.63 -0.94
N THR A 170 -7.70 -8.57 -1.74
CA THR A 170 -8.18 -7.23 -1.40
C THR A 170 -9.67 -7.23 -1.09
N LEU A 171 -10.48 -7.82 -1.98
CA LEU A 171 -11.93 -7.95 -1.85
C LEU A 171 -12.32 -8.93 -0.74
N TRP A 172 -11.61 -10.07 -0.63
CA TRP A 172 -11.85 -11.05 0.43
C TRP A 172 -11.61 -10.45 1.82
N SER A 173 -10.49 -9.76 2.01
CA SER A 173 -10.21 -9.03 3.25
C SER A 173 -11.24 -7.94 3.53
N MET A 174 -11.74 -7.25 2.50
CA MET A 174 -12.76 -6.22 2.65
C MET A 174 -14.09 -6.80 3.14
N PHE A 175 -14.53 -7.92 2.56
CA PHE A 175 -15.73 -8.62 3.00
C PHE A 175 -15.67 -9.00 4.48
N ILE A 176 -14.54 -9.58 4.92
CA ILE A 176 -14.36 -9.95 6.34
C ILE A 176 -14.45 -8.72 7.26
N TYR A 177 -13.83 -7.61 6.87
CA TYR A 177 -13.87 -6.39 7.67
C TYR A 177 -15.28 -5.79 7.74
N LEU A 178 -16.00 -5.73 6.63
CA LEU A 178 -17.38 -5.23 6.59
C LEU A 178 -18.32 -6.07 7.46
N VAL A 179 -18.23 -7.40 7.37
CA VAL A 179 -19.02 -8.31 8.21
C VAL A 179 -18.68 -8.14 9.69
N SER A 180 -17.39 -7.92 10.01
CA SER A 180 -16.96 -7.70 11.40
C SER A 180 -17.48 -6.37 11.94
N ALA A 181 -17.47 -5.32 11.13
CA ALA A 181 -17.99 -4.01 11.50
C ALA A 181 -19.50 -4.01 11.70
N TRP A 182 -20.24 -4.67 10.79
CA TRP A 182 -21.70 -4.80 10.91
C TRP A 182 -22.11 -5.55 12.20
N ARG A 183 -21.37 -6.60 12.58
CA ARG A 183 -21.62 -7.30 13.85
C ARG A 183 -21.35 -6.43 15.07
N ALA A 184 -20.24 -5.69 15.06
CA ALA A 184 -19.90 -4.81 16.18
C ALA A 184 -20.96 -3.71 16.39
N MET A 185 -21.47 -3.12 15.30
CA MET A 185 -22.56 -2.15 15.40
C MET A 185 -23.84 -2.73 16.03
N ASN A 186 -24.21 -3.96 15.66
CA ASN A 186 -25.41 -4.60 16.21
C ASN A 186 -25.24 -5.01 17.69
N GLU A 187 -24.02 -5.32 18.14
CA GLU A 187 -23.74 -5.67 19.55
C GLU A 187 -23.83 -4.42 20.46
N ASP A 188 -23.40 -3.24 20.00
CA ASP A 188 -23.54 -1.97 20.73
C ASP A 188 -25.00 -1.52 20.87
N ASP A 189 -25.84 -1.76 19.85
CA ASP A 189 -27.26 -1.42 19.87
C ASP A 189 -28.04 -2.28 20.91
N ASP A 190 -27.67 -3.55 21.08
CA ASP A 190 -28.28 -4.46 22.06
C ASP A 190 -27.88 -4.12 23.52
N GLU A 191 -26.64 -3.64 23.77
CA GLU A 191 -26.20 -3.17 25.10
C GLU A 191 -26.86 -1.84 25.54
N MET A 192 -27.24 -0.99 24.59
CA MET A 192 -27.89 0.31 24.87
C MET A 192 -29.40 0.20 25.15
N LEU A 193 -30.02 -0.92 24.76
CA LEU A 193 -31.47 -1.17 24.90
C LEU A 193 -31.81 -2.14 26.05
N GLY A 194 -30.83 -2.74 26.71
CA GLY A 194 -30.99 -3.66 27.86
C GLY A 194 -30.75 -3.00 29.21
#